data_AF-A0A971GWI8-F1
#
_entry.id   AF-A0A971GWI8-F1
#
_cell.length_a   1.000
_cell.length_b   1.000
_cell.length_c   1.000
_cell.angle_alpha   90.00
_cell.angle_beta   90.00
_cell.angle_gamma   90.00
#
_symmetry.space_group_name_H-M   'P 1'
#
loop_
_entity.id
_entity.type
_entity.pdbx_description
1 polymer ?
#
loop_
_entity_poly.entity_id
_entity_poly.type
_entity_poly.pdbx_seq_one_letter_code
_entity_poly.pdbx_strand_id
1 'polypeptide(L)'
;MTTLRDTALKLIWQHKLHVAPNAAEGLPRAWQQRIGSSLNLSQELMNAHAALPEGMLRYWLARPDGHLLVDPNLPPGYAETLVWRAGPLQNCVVLRWAEVLEPLAALRASAVMLDILLGSAAGAAPQMFSEGFGATPELARAAELYNELAGLGYGAEAWGVQSKADYWAMCLALAVHAPAELNREHPLLERHLRRTLLSEPFWRTVNAQLPSS
;
A
#
# COMPACT_ATOMS: atom_id res chain seq x y z
N MET A 1 -23.80 8.18 -10.19
CA MET A 1 -23.53 8.81 -8.88
C MET A 1 -22.16 8.36 -8.44
N THR A 2 -21.22 9.28 -8.19
CA THR A 2 -19.87 8.96 -7.72
C THR A 2 -19.96 8.40 -6.30
N THR A 3 -19.32 7.26 -6.01
CA THR A 3 -19.31 6.68 -4.67
C THR A 3 -18.31 7.40 -3.76
N LEU A 4 -18.41 7.19 -2.44
CA LEU A 4 -17.41 7.69 -1.48
C LEU A 4 -16.02 7.09 -1.77
N ARG A 5 -15.97 5.80 -2.11
CA ARG A 5 -14.77 5.13 -2.61
C ARG A 5 -14.14 5.81 -3.82
N ASP A 6 -14.92 6.11 -4.86
CA ASP A 6 -14.41 6.78 -6.07
C ASP A 6 -13.83 8.16 -5.74
N THR A 7 -14.48 8.86 -4.80
CA THR A 7 -14.01 10.16 -4.31
C THR A 7 -12.69 10.03 -3.57
N ALA A 8 -12.56 9.04 -2.69
CA ALA A 8 -11.32 8.79 -1.94
C ALA A 8 -10.16 8.42 -2.88
N LEU A 9 -10.38 7.52 -3.84
CA LEU A 9 -9.37 7.15 -4.85
C LEU A 9 -8.91 8.36 -5.66
N LYS A 10 -9.85 9.20 -6.12
CA LYS A 10 -9.52 10.42 -6.85
C LYS A 10 -8.64 11.36 -6.02
N LEU A 11 -8.96 11.56 -4.74
CA LEU A 11 -8.19 12.44 -3.86
C LEU A 11 -6.80 11.85 -3.54
N ILE A 12 -6.70 10.54 -3.32
CA ILE A 12 -5.40 9.85 -3.20
C ILE A 12 -4.58 10.09 -4.46
N TRP A 13 -5.15 9.94 -5.64
CA TRP A 13 -4.41 10.18 -6.87
C TRP A 13 -3.96 11.62 -7.03
N GLN A 14 -4.77 12.60 -6.61
CA GLN A 14 -4.41 14.01 -6.70
C GLN A 14 -3.34 14.44 -5.69
N HIS A 15 -3.30 13.83 -4.51
CA HIS A 15 -2.50 14.32 -3.38
C HIS A 15 -1.39 13.37 -2.92
N LYS A 16 -1.52 12.07 -3.20
CA LYS A 16 -0.64 11.01 -2.70
C LYS A 16 0.15 10.31 -3.80
N LEU A 17 -0.32 10.35 -5.04
CA LEU A 17 0.35 9.71 -6.18
C LEU A 17 1.06 10.76 -7.03
N HIS A 18 2.36 10.58 -7.20
CA HIS A 18 3.22 11.47 -7.95
C HIS A 18 3.89 10.70 -9.08
N VAL A 19 3.88 11.26 -10.28
CA VAL A 19 4.57 10.67 -11.43
C VAL A 19 5.38 11.76 -12.11
N ALA A 20 6.68 11.51 -12.30
CA ALA A 20 7.55 12.42 -13.01
C ALA A 20 7.11 12.56 -14.48
N PRO A 21 7.21 13.75 -15.10
CA PRO A 21 6.77 13.95 -16.48
C PRO A 21 7.41 12.96 -17.47
N ASN A 22 8.69 12.63 -17.24
CA ASN A 22 9.50 11.71 -18.04
C ASN A 22 9.39 10.23 -17.58
N ALA A 23 8.51 9.88 -16.65
CA ALA A 23 8.46 8.52 -16.09
C ALA A 23 8.16 7.44 -17.13
N ALA A 24 7.48 7.79 -18.22
CA ALA A 24 7.18 6.88 -19.32
C ALA A 24 8.32 6.77 -20.36
N GLU A 25 9.33 7.64 -20.34
CA GLU A 25 10.37 7.69 -21.39
C GLU A 25 11.28 6.46 -21.38
N GLY A 26 11.49 5.85 -20.21
CA GLY A 26 12.30 4.63 -20.04
C GLY A 26 11.55 3.31 -20.31
N LEU A 27 10.27 3.36 -20.70
CA LEU A 27 9.48 2.16 -20.98
C LEU A 27 9.98 1.44 -22.25
N PRO A 28 9.95 0.11 -22.31
CA PRO A 28 10.10 -0.62 -23.56
C PRO A 28 9.05 -0.19 -24.58
N ARG A 29 9.38 -0.22 -25.88
CA ARG A 29 8.51 0.29 -26.96
C ARG A 29 7.07 -0.27 -26.92
N ALA A 30 6.92 -1.55 -26.62
CA ALA A 30 5.60 -2.19 -26.48
C ALA A 30 4.75 -1.54 -25.36
N TRP A 31 5.39 -1.18 -24.26
CA TRP A 31 4.75 -0.51 -23.13
C TRP A 31 4.53 0.98 -23.39
N GLN A 32 5.44 1.66 -24.10
CA GLN A 32 5.21 3.04 -24.53
C GLN A 32 3.95 3.17 -25.39
N GLN A 33 3.68 2.21 -26.27
CA GLN A 33 2.47 2.21 -27.11
C GLN A 33 1.20 1.96 -26.30
N ARG A 34 1.25 1.07 -25.30
CA ARG A 34 0.11 0.77 -24.43
C ARG A 34 -0.19 1.89 -23.44
N ILE A 35 0.84 2.38 -22.75
CA ILE A 35 0.71 3.38 -21.70
C ILE A 35 0.58 4.77 -22.29
N GLY A 36 1.36 5.14 -23.30
CA GLY A 36 1.24 6.40 -24.05
C GLY A 36 1.64 7.66 -23.28
N SER A 37 1.48 7.71 -21.95
CA SER A 37 1.81 8.88 -21.14
C SER A 37 2.00 8.56 -19.65
N SER A 38 2.70 9.44 -18.94
CA SER A 38 2.85 9.39 -17.47
C SER A 38 1.51 9.48 -16.73
N LEU A 39 0.47 10.07 -17.35
CA LEU A 39 -0.89 10.08 -16.82
C LEU A 39 -1.47 8.66 -16.73
N ASN A 40 -1.35 7.89 -17.81
CA ASN A 40 -1.85 6.52 -17.84
C ASN A 40 -1.04 5.61 -16.89
N LEU A 41 0.26 5.88 -16.70
CA LEU A 41 1.06 5.18 -15.69
C LEU A 41 0.52 5.42 -14.27
N SER A 42 0.11 6.66 -13.97
CA SER A 42 -0.53 6.97 -12.68
C SER A 42 -1.89 6.27 -12.51
N GLN A 43 -2.62 6.05 -13.62
CA GLN A 43 -3.87 5.31 -13.61
C GLN A 43 -3.66 3.82 -13.31
N GLU A 44 -2.63 3.19 -13.88
CA GLU A 44 -2.30 1.79 -13.56
C GLU A 44 -1.95 1.64 -12.06
N LEU A 45 -1.19 2.59 -11.51
CA LEU A 45 -0.92 2.61 -10.06
C LEU A 45 -2.21 2.75 -9.23
N MET A 46 -3.13 3.62 -9.66
CA MET A 46 -4.44 3.74 -9.00
C MET A 46 -5.22 2.42 -9.09
N ASN A 47 -5.24 1.76 -10.25
CA ASN A 47 -5.95 0.50 -10.47
C ASN A 47 -5.45 -0.60 -9.51
N ALA A 48 -4.14 -0.66 -9.26
CA ALA A 48 -3.54 -1.59 -8.30
C ALA A 48 -4.06 -1.41 -6.86
N HIS A 49 -4.45 -0.19 -6.48
CA HIS A 49 -4.99 0.14 -5.16
C HIS A 49 -6.52 0.19 -5.14
N ALA A 50 -7.16 0.20 -6.31
CA ALA A 50 -8.59 0.39 -6.44
C ALA A 50 -9.40 -0.71 -5.74
N ALA A 51 -8.82 -1.90 -5.54
CA ALA A 51 -9.43 -3.04 -4.86
C ALA A 51 -9.39 -2.96 -3.31
N LEU A 52 -8.62 -2.05 -2.72
CA LEU A 52 -8.60 -1.83 -1.27
C LEU A 52 -9.97 -1.37 -0.75
N PRO A 53 -10.34 -1.67 0.52
CA PRO A 53 -11.57 -1.18 1.11
C PRO A 53 -11.64 0.35 1.13
N GLU A 54 -12.83 0.90 0.94
CA GLU A 54 -13.09 2.33 1.07
C GLU A 54 -12.57 2.87 2.41
N GLY A 55 -12.83 2.15 3.50
CA GLY A 55 -12.38 2.55 4.82
C GLY A 55 -10.85 2.66 4.96
N MET A 56 -10.09 1.78 4.29
CA MET A 56 -8.62 1.86 4.24
C MET A 56 -8.14 3.04 3.40
N LEU A 57 -8.78 3.27 2.25
CA LEU A 57 -8.46 4.39 1.37
C LEU A 57 -8.72 5.72 2.08
N ARG A 58 -9.83 5.82 2.84
CA ARG A 58 -10.13 6.99 3.66
C ARG A 58 -9.13 7.16 4.80
N TYR A 59 -8.75 6.07 5.46
CA TYR A 59 -7.69 6.10 6.46
C TYR A 59 -6.40 6.68 5.87
N TRP A 60 -5.92 6.14 4.74
CA TRP A 60 -4.74 6.65 4.04
C TRP A 60 -4.88 8.12 3.63
N LEU A 61 -6.02 8.51 3.07
CA LEU A 61 -6.27 9.89 2.63
C LEU A 61 -6.24 10.89 3.80
N ALA A 62 -6.71 10.50 4.99
CA ALA A 62 -6.72 11.37 6.17
C ALA A 62 -5.31 11.63 6.74
N ARG A 63 -4.32 10.86 6.31
CA ARG A 63 -2.92 11.03 6.72
C ARG A 63 -2.28 12.17 5.92
N PRO A 64 -1.47 13.06 6.51
CA PRO A 64 -0.70 14.04 5.73
C PRO A 64 0.45 13.41 4.94
N ASP A 65 0.96 12.28 5.43
CA ASP A 65 2.08 11.50 4.91
C ASP A 65 1.65 10.28 4.07
N GLY A 66 2.60 9.47 3.61
CA GLY A 66 2.31 8.25 2.85
C GLY A 66 2.09 8.56 1.37
N HIS A 67 3.19 8.71 0.63
CA HIS A 67 3.15 9.08 -0.79
C HIS A 67 3.74 7.98 -1.66
N LEU A 68 3.24 7.84 -2.89
CA LEU A 68 3.86 7.01 -3.92
C LEU A 68 4.40 7.92 -5.01
N LEU A 69 5.62 7.64 -5.46
CA LEU A 69 6.29 8.39 -6.50
C LEU A 69 6.81 7.43 -7.57
N VAL A 70 6.60 7.77 -8.84
CA VAL A 70 7.26 7.11 -9.98
C VAL A 70 8.17 8.12 -10.65
N ASP A 71 9.47 8.00 -10.42
CA ASP A 71 10.49 8.86 -11.02
C ASP A 71 11.72 8.02 -11.41
N PRO A 72 12.06 7.91 -12.71
CA PRO A 72 13.16 7.08 -13.17
C PRO A 72 14.53 7.61 -12.74
N ASN A 73 14.61 8.85 -12.26
CA ASN A 73 15.85 9.47 -11.80
C ASN A 73 16.11 9.25 -10.31
N LEU A 74 15.18 8.64 -9.58
CA LEU A 74 15.30 8.38 -8.15
C LEU A 74 15.47 6.87 -7.88
N PRO A 75 16.25 6.51 -6.83
CA PRO A 75 16.36 5.11 -6.44
C PRO A 75 14.99 4.60 -5.94
N PRO A 76 14.57 3.38 -6.34
CA PRO A 76 13.34 2.79 -5.84
C PRO A 76 13.45 2.42 -4.37
N GLY A 77 12.32 2.33 -3.69
CA GLY A 77 12.21 1.94 -2.29
C GLY A 77 11.64 3.02 -1.40
N TYR A 78 11.67 2.76 -0.11
CA TYR A 78 11.13 3.65 0.92
C TYR A 78 12.11 4.79 1.25
N ALA A 79 11.57 6.00 1.37
CA ALA A 79 12.25 7.19 1.86
C ALA A 79 11.37 7.87 2.92
N GLU A 80 11.91 8.04 4.12
CA GLU A 80 11.22 8.74 5.22
C GLU A 80 10.89 10.18 4.85
N THR A 81 11.86 10.90 4.26
CA THR A 81 11.65 12.22 3.68
C THR A 81 12.26 12.27 2.28
N LEU A 82 11.47 12.74 1.32
CA LEU A 82 11.91 12.94 -0.05
C LEU A 82 11.51 14.33 -0.55
N VAL A 83 12.46 15.14 -1.01
CA VAL A 83 12.13 16.43 -1.63
C VAL A 83 11.63 16.19 -3.04
N TRP A 84 10.41 16.60 -3.33
CA TRP A 84 9.83 16.50 -4.66
C TRP A 84 9.13 17.80 -5.05
N ARG A 85 9.59 18.40 -6.15
CA ARG A 85 9.15 19.72 -6.64
C ARG A 85 9.22 20.79 -5.53
N ALA A 86 8.07 21.26 -5.05
CA ALA A 86 7.94 22.43 -4.19
C ALA A 86 8.03 22.12 -2.69
N GLY A 87 8.19 20.85 -2.29
CA GLY A 87 8.22 20.53 -0.87
C GLY A 87 8.65 19.11 -0.52
N PRO A 88 8.83 18.83 0.78
CA PRO A 88 9.12 17.50 1.28
C PRO A 88 7.86 16.62 1.27
N LEU A 89 8.02 15.39 0.80
CA LEU A 89 7.07 14.29 0.98
C LEU A 89 7.55 13.42 2.15
N GLN A 90 6.64 13.08 3.05
CA GLN A 90 6.91 12.22 4.21
C GLN A 90 6.41 10.79 3.94
N ASN A 91 7.17 9.78 4.35
CA ASN A 91 6.86 8.36 4.15
C ASN A 91 6.55 8.05 2.69
N CYS A 92 7.53 8.32 1.82
CA CYS A 92 7.42 8.16 0.38
C CYS A 92 7.95 6.80 -0.07
N VAL A 93 7.26 6.15 -1.02
CA VAL A 93 7.79 4.99 -1.74
C VAL A 93 8.00 5.37 -3.18
N VAL A 94 9.23 5.23 -3.65
CA VAL A 94 9.60 5.38 -5.06
C VAL A 94 9.44 4.02 -5.74
N LEU A 95 8.58 3.95 -6.76
CA LEU A 95 8.35 2.75 -7.56
C LEU A 95 9.05 2.84 -8.91
N ARG A 96 9.47 1.68 -9.41
CA ARG A 96 9.84 1.49 -10.81
C ARG A 96 8.57 1.39 -11.66
N TRP A 97 8.66 1.85 -12.90
CA TRP A 97 7.58 1.64 -13.87
C TRP A 97 7.20 0.16 -14.01
N ALA A 98 8.16 -0.76 -13.91
CA ALA A 98 7.92 -2.19 -14.05
C ALA A 98 7.02 -2.75 -12.94
N GLU A 99 7.12 -2.19 -11.74
CA GLU A 99 6.25 -2.56 -10.61
C GLU A 99 4.84 -2.02 -10.83
N VAL A 100 4.71 -0.79 -11.35
CA VAL A 100 3.42 -0.13 -11.60
C VAL A 100 2.56 -0.88 -12.61
N LEU A 101 3.19 -1.54 -13.60
CA LEU A 101 2.47 -2.24 -14.66
C LEU A 101 1.85 -3.56 -14.23
N GLU A 102 2.23 -4.08 -13.06
CA GLU A 102 1.74 -5.36 -12.53
C GLU A 102 1.05 -5.09 -11.18
N PRO A 103 -0.29 -5.21 -11.08
CA PRO A 103 -1.05 -4.79 -9.89
C PRO A 103 -0.55 -5.38 -8.57
N LEU A 104 -0.16 -6.66 -8.58
CA LEU A 104 0.41 -7.33 -7.41
C LEU A 104 1.75 -6.72 -7.01
N ALA A 105 2.64 -6.44 -7.97
CA ALA A 105 3.94 -5.84 -7.72
C ALA A 105 3.81 -4.40 -7.22
N ALA A 106 2.92 -3.61 -7.84
CA ALA A 106 2.63 -2.25 -7.42
C ALA A 106 2.13 -2.19 -5.96
N LEU A 107 1.19 -3.07 -5.59
CA LEU A 107 0.67 -3.12 -4.23
C LEU A 107 1.69 -3.68 -3.23
N ARG A 108 2.51 -4.67 -3.62
CA ARG A 108 3.62 -5.15 -2.77
C ARG A 108 4.62 -4.02 -2.50
N ALA A 109 5.03 -3.27 -3.53
CA ALA A 109 5.97 -2.17 -3.38
C ALA A 109 5.40 -1.06 -2.49
N SER A 110 4.12 -0.70 -2.64
CA SER A 110 3.48 0.33 -1.81
C SER A 110 3.17 -0.12 -0.38
N ALA A 111 3.08 -1.43 -0.13
CA ALA A 111 2.66 -1.98 1.15
C ALA A 111 3.60 -1.63 2.31
N VAL A 112 4.88 -1.31 2.08
CA VAL A 112 5.78 -0.82 3.14
C VAL A 112 5.32 0.52 3.72
N MET A 113 4.79 1.41 2.88
CA MET A 113 4.22 2.67 3.36
C MET A 113 2.90 2.43 4.11
N LEU A 114 2.07 1.52 3.61
CA LEU A 114 0.87 1.10 4.35
C LEU A 114 1.23 0.46 5.70
N ASP A 115 2.28 -0.35 5.76
CA ASP A 115 2.78 -0.97 6.99
C ASP A 115 3.06 0.07 8.09
N ILE A 116 3.76 1.15 7.71
CA ILE A 116 4.09 2.27 8.60
C ILE A 116 2.82 3.05 8.99
N LEU A 117 1.95 3.38 8.02
CA LEU A 117 0.71 4.11 8.29
C LEU A 117 -0.24 3.36 9.22
N LEU A 118 -0.27 2.03 9.10
CA LEU A 118 -1.09 1.15 9.94
C LEU A 118 -0.46 0.97 11.32
N GLY A 119 0.88 0.88 11.39
CA GLY A 119 1.60 0.66 12.64
C GLY A 119 1.73 1.92 13.51
N SER A 120 1.83 3.10 12.91
CA SER A 120 1.93 4.36 13.63
C SER A 120 1.20 5.49 12.91
N ALA A 121 0.63 6.42 13.69
CA ALA A 121 -0.03 7.62 13.18
C ALA A 121 0.96 8.71 12.71
N ALA A 122 2.06 8.31 12.06
CA ALA A 122 3.25 9.11 11.70
C ALA A 122 3.92 9.82 12.89
N GLY A 123 5.24 9.65 12.99
CA GLY A 123 6.06 10.27 14.04
C GLY A 123 7.54 9.93 13.84
N ALA A 124 8.40 10.47 14.70
CA ALA A 124 9.86 10.37 14.60
C ALA A 124 10.44 8.95 14.73
N ALA A 125 9.61 7.96 15.08
CA ALA A 125 9.97 6.55 15.11
C ALA A 125 8.83 5.75 14.44
N PRO A 126 8.89 5.51 13.12
CA PRO A 126 7.84 4.80 12.42
C PRO A 126 7.76 3.36 12.94
N GLN A 127 6.61 3.02 13.52
CA GLN A 127 6.31 1.65 13.92
C GLN A 127 5.54 0.97 12.80
N MET A 128 5.81 -0.33 12.60
CA MET A 128 5.21 -1.12 11.52
C MET A 128 4.13 -2.07 12.04
N PHE A 129 3.04 -2.19 11.28
CA PHE A 129 2.00 -3.19 11.50
C PHE A 129 2.57 -4.61 11.48
N SER A 130 3.49 -4.88 10.57
CA SER A 130 4.17 -6.18 10.43
C SER A 130 5.03 -6.53 11.64
N GLU A 131 5.34 -5.57 12.51
CA GLU A 131 6.08 -5.75 13.78
C GLU A 131 5.16 -5.84 15.00
N GLY A 132 3.84 -5.69 14.83
CA GLY A 132 2.85 -5.88 15.89
C GLY A 132 2.29 -4.57 16.44
N PHE A 133 2.65 -3.44 15.83
CA PHE A 133 2.15 -2.13 16.24
C PHE A 133 0.87 -1.75 15.49
N GLY A 134 0.11 -0.83 16.07
CA GLY A 134 -1.07 -0.28 15.41
C GLY A 134 -1.31 1.16 15.83
N ALA A 135 -1.63 2.00 14.85
CA ALA A 135 -1.93 3.42 15.05
C ALA A 135 -3.22 3.65 15.87
N THR A 136 -4.06 2.62 15.98
CA THR A 136 -5.24 2.58 16.85
C THR A 136 -5.30 1.25 17.61
N PRO A 137 -6.06 1.14 18.71
CA PRO A 137 -6.23 -0.13 19.44
C PRO A 137 -6.75 -1.29 18.58
N GLU A 138 -7.51 -0.98 17.52
CA GLU A 138 -8.09 -1.97 16.60
C GLU A 138 -7.02 -2.49 15.65
N LEU A 139 -6.18 -1.59 15.14
CA LEU A 139 -5.03 -1.94 14.33
C LEU A 139 -3.99 -2.72 15.15
N ALA A 140 -3.76 -2.34 16.41
CA ALA A 140 -2.80 -3.03 17.27
C ALA A 140 -3.20 -4.50 17.51
N ARG A 141 -4.47 -4.75 17.85
CA ARG A 141 -5.00 -6.11 17.98
C ARG A 141 -4.91 -6.91 16.67
N ALA A 142 -5.15 -6.25 15.53
CA ALA A 142 -5.01 -6.90 14.24
C ALA A 142 -3.54 -7.23 13.91
N ALA A 143 -2.60 -6.37 14.31
CA ALA A 143 -1.15 -6.52 14.11
C ALA A 143 -0.55 -7.63 14.99
N GLU A 144 -1.01 -7.74 16.24
CA GLU A 144 -0.65 -8.81 17.16
C GLU A 144 -1.03 -10.18 16.58
N LEU A 145 -2.30 -10.35 16.22
CA LEU A 145 -2.77 -11.61 15.62
C LEU A 145 -2.11 -11.88 14.26
N TYR A 146 -1.84 -10.84 13.47
CA TYR A 146 -1.05 -10.97 12.25
C TYR A 146 0.33 -11.57 12.55
N ASN A 147 1.04 -11.06 13.57
CA ASN A 147 2.38 -11.56 13.93
C ASN A 147 2.36 -13.00 14.43
N GLU A 148 1.36 -13.37 15.23
CA GLU A 148 1.19 -14.77 15.67
C GLU A 148 1.04 -15.71 14.46
N LEU A 149 0.20 -15.33 13.48
CA LEU A 149 -0.02 -16.12 12.27
C LEU A 149 1.18 -16.12 11.32
N ALA A 150 1.86 -14.98 11.18
CA ALA A 150 3.07 -14.86 10.36
C ALA A 150 4.23 -15.66 10.96
N GLY A 151 4.30 -15.79 12.29
CA GLY A 151 5.27 -16.61 13.01
C GLY A 151 5.20 -18.10 12.68
N LEU A 152 4.11 -18.56 12.06
CA LEU A 152 3.98 -19.93 11.54
C LEU A 152 4.83 -20.18 10.27
N GLY A 153 5.25 -19.11 9.58
CA GLY A 153 6.23 -19.18 8.49
C GLY A 153 5.74 -19.77 7.16
N TYR A 154 4.45 -20.05 6.99
CA TYR A 154 3.93 -20.64 5.74
C TYR A 154 4.12 -19.70 4.53
N GLY A 155 4.47 -20.27 3.37
CA GLY A 155 4.66 -19.54 2.12
C GLY A 155 5.93 -18.69 2.03
N ALA A 156 6.64 -18.44 3.14
CA ALA A 156 7.75 -17.49 3.17
C ALA A 156 8.89 -17.84 2.18
N GLU A 157 9.33 -19.11 2.19
CA GLU A 157 10.36 -19.60 1.28
C GLU A 157 9.90 -19.59 -0.18
N ALA A 158 8.67 -20.06 -0.44
CA ALA A 158 8.10 -20.13 -1.79
C ALA A 158 7.97 -18.74 -2.45
N TRP A 159 7.69 -17.71 -1.65
CA TRP A 159 7.59 -16.33 -2.12
C TRP A 159 8.93 -15.59 -2.12
N GLY A 160 10.01 -16.21 -1.64
CA GLY A 160 11.34 -15.62 -1.56
C GLY A 160 11.42 -14.40 -0.64
N VAL A 161 10.53 -14.28 0.34
CA VAL A 161 10.50 -13.12 1.24
C VAL A 161 11.65 -13.15 2.23
N GLN A 162 12.24 -11.99 2.50
CA GLN A 162 13.48 -11.89 3.30
C GLN A 162 13.29 -11.22 4.67
N SER A 163 12.11 -10.64 4.93
CA SER A 163 11.83 -9.90 6.16
C SER A 163 10.34 -9.95 6.52
N LYS A 164 9.99 -9.55 7.74
CA LYS A 164 8.59 -9.41 8.18
C LYS A 164 7.80 -8.41 7.34
N ALA A 165 8.42 -7.27 7.01
CA ALA A 165 7.83 -6.23 6.18
C ALA A 165 7.59 -6.73 4.75
N ASP A 166 8.52 -7.49 4.18
CA ASP A 166 8.35 -8.08 2.84
C ASP A 166 7.29 -9.20 2.83
N TYR A 167 7.23 -10.00 3.89
CA TYR A 167 6.18 -11.00 4.09
C TYR A 167 4.80 -10.35 4.21
N TRP A 168 4.68 -9.27 4.99
CA TRP A 168 3.48 -8.45 5.08
C TRP A 168 3.06 -7.89 3.72
N ALA A 169 3.99 -7.29 3.01
CA ALA A 169 3.76 -6.71 1.70
C ALA A 169 3.24 -7.74 0.69
N MET A 170 3.84 -8.94 0.66
CA MET A 170 3.39 -10.04 -0.17
C MET A 170 1.98 -10.50 0.22
N CYS A 171 1.73 -10.72 1.52
CA CYS A 171 0.43 -11.19 2.00
C CYS A 171 -0.69 -10.20 1.69
N LEU A 172 -0.47 -8.90 1.88
CA LEU A 172 -1.45 -7.88 1.52
C LEU A 172 -1.72 -7.88 0.01
N ALA A 173 -0.67 -7.93 -0.81
CA ALA A 173 -0.81 -7.93 -2.27
C ALA A 173 -1.57 -9.16 -2.78
N LEU A 174 -1.25 -10.35 -2.26
CA LEU A 174 -1.97 -11.58 -2.58
C LEU A 174 -3.41 -11.54 -2.08
N ALA A 175 -3.66 -11.07 -0.85
CA ALA A 175 -5.03 -10.99 -0.33
C ALA A 175 -5.97 -10.13 -1.19
N VAL A 176 -5.41 -9.10 -1.84
CA VAL A 176 -6.16 -8.19 -2.72
C VAL A 176 -6.29 -8.72 -4.14
N HIS A 177 -5.20 -9.18 -4.76
CA HIS A 177 -5.17 -9.51 -6.19
C HIS A 177 -5.18 -11.01 -6.51
N ALA A 178 -4.79 -11.86 -5.57
CA ALA A 178 -4.73 -13.31 -5.74
C ALA A 178 -5.14 -14.07 -4.45
N PRO A 179 -6.34 -13.82 -3.89
CA PRO A 179 -6.72 -14.36 -2.57
C PRO A 179 -6.74 -15.89 -2.52
N ALA A 180 -6.99 -16.55 -3.65
CA ALA A 180 -6.94 -18.01 -3.76
C ALA A 180 -5.52 -18.57 -3.54
N GLU A 181 -4.49 -17.82 -3.95
CA GLU A 181 -3.09 -18.19 -3.72
C GLU A 181 -2.72 -18.03 -2.25
N LEU A 182 -3.05 -16.88 -1.63
CA LEU A 182 -2.85 -16.70 -0.19
C LEU A 182 -3.62 -17.76 0.62
N ASN A 183 -4.86 -18.08 0.24
CA ASN A 183 -5.64 -19.10 0.95
C ASN A 183 -5.04 -20.51 0.84
N ARG A 184 -4.35 -20.81 -0.27
CA ARG A 184 -3.69 -22.11 -0.46
C ARG A 184 -2.48 -22.24 0.46
N GLU A 185 -1.63 -21.21 0.48
CA GLU A 185 -0.38 -21.23 1.24
C GLU A 185 -0.59 -20.90 2.73
N HIS A 186 -1.51 -19.98 3.05
CA HIS A 186 -1.78 -19.51 4.41
C HIS A 186 -3.26 -19.15 4.65
N PRO A 187 -4.15 -20.16 4.79
CA PRO A 187 -5.61 -19.95 4.92
C PRO A 187 -6.03 -19.18 6.17
N LEU A 188 -5.25 -19.25 7.25
CA LEU A 188 -5.55 -18.50 8.48
C LEU A 188 -5.25 -17.02 8.29
N LEU A 189 -4.16 -16.68 7.61
CA LEU A 189 -3.79 -15.30 7.33
C LEU A 189 -4.74 -14.66 6.32
N GLU A 190 -5.15 -15.38 5.27
CA GLU A 190 -6.21 -14.90 4.36
C GLU A 190 -7.46 -14.52 5.15
N ARG A 191 -7.94 -15.42 6.00
CA ARG A 191 -9.16 -15.22 6.78
C ARG A 191 -9.02 -14.04 7.74
N HIS A 192 -7.84 -13.89 8.35
CA HIS A 192 -7.53 -12.76 9.23
C HIS A 192 -7.63 -11.43 8.48
N LEU A 193 -6.92 -11.29 7.35
CA LEU A 193 -6.93 -10.07 6.53
C LEU A 193 -8.33 -9.75 6.03
N ARG A 194 -9.08 -10.76 5.55
CA ARG A 194 -10.46 -10.61 5.10
C ARG A 194 -11.43 -10.14 6.19
N ARG A 195 -11.19 -10.49 7.45
CA ARG A 195 -12.01 -10.05 8.60
C ARG A 195 -11.57 -8.70 9.17
N THR A 196 -10.34 -8.28 8.89
CA THR A 196 -9.72 -7.06 9.41
C THR A 196 -9.48 -6.05 8.29
N LEU A 197 -8.26 -5.95 7.77
CA LEU A 197 -7.80 -4.90 6.88
C LEU A 197 -8.52 -4.89 5.52
N LEU A 198 -9.18 -5.97 5.12
CA LEU A 198 -10.00 -6.05 3.90
C LEU A 198 -11.52 -6.00 4.18
N SER A 199 -11.93 -5.62 5.39
CA SER A 199 -13.33 -5.61 5.86
C SER A 199 -13.83 -4.18 6.11
N GLU A 200 -14.88 -3.74 5.41
CA GLU A 200 -15.50 -2.44 5.69
C GLU A 200 -16.03 -2.29 7.13
N PRO A 201 -16.65 -3.32 7.76
CA PRO A 201 -16.97 -3.29 9.18
C PRO A 201 -15.78 -2.96 10.10
N PHE A 202 -14.61 -3.53 9.83
CA PHE A 202 -13.41 -3.26 10.63
C PHE A 202 -12.99 -1.79 10.49
N TRP A 203 -12.96 -1.28 9.27
CA TRP A 203 -12.57 0.11 9.02
C TRP A 203 -13.55 1.15 9.55
N ARG A 204 -14.85 0.83 9.67
CA ARG A 204 -15.79 1.71 10.37
C ARG A 204 -15.40 1.92 11.82
N THR A 205 -14.93 0.87 12.50
CA THR A 205 -14.44 0.97 13.88
C THR A 205 -13.12 1.73 13.94
N VAL A 206 -12.14 1.41 13.08
CA VAL A 206 -10.85 2.12 13.05
C VAL A 206 -11.03 3.62 12.78
N ASN A 207 -11.81 3.99 11.76
CA ASN A 207 -12.00 5.39 11.41
C ASN A 207 -12.81 6.17 12.44
N ALA A 208 -13.63 5.52 13.27
CA ALA A 208 -14.31 6.16 14.40
C ALA A 208 -13.37 6.54 15.55
N GLN A 209 -12.15 6.01 15.56
CA GLN A 209 -11.12 6.30 16.57
C GLN A 209 -10.16 7.39 16.14
N LEU A 210 -10.17 7.76 14.86
CA LEU A 210 -9.37 8.86 14.37
C LEU A 210 -9.94 10.18 14.91
N PRO A 211 -9.08 11.12 15.33
CA PRO A 211 -9.54 12.46 15.69
C PRO A 211 -10.24 13.09 14.47
N SER A 212 -11.36 13.76 14.73
CA SER A 212 -12.02 14.61 13.73
C SER A 212 -11.06 15.73 13.34
N SER A 213 -10.39 15.56 12.20
CA SER A 213 -9.55 16.58 11.56
C SER A 213 -10.39 17.74 11.03
#